data_AF-A0A9D5MLD3-F1
#
_entry.id   AF-A0A9D5MLD3-F1
#
_cell.length_a   1.000
_cell.length_b   1.000
_cell.length_c   1.000
_cell.angle_alpha   90.00
_cell.angle_beta   90.00
_cell.angle_gamma   90.00
#
_symmetry.space_group_name_H-M   'P 1'
#
loop_
_entity.id
_entity.type
_entity.pdbx_description
1 polymer ?
#
loop_
_entity_poly.entity_id
_entity_poly.type
_entity_poly.pdbx_seq_one_letter_code
_entity_poly.pdbx_strand_id
1 'polypeptide(L)'
;MFFAIGYEYLKKEGMLFSIKDEIEDPNIEDSINQREILARRGYFSIPEFKYEETYDPDGNPIWNVECHIAEKEEFFAATASSKKAAKKQAAYEMLEYVLGEDEEA
;
A
#
# COMPACT_ATOMS: atom_id res chain seq x y z
N MET A 1 14.98 11.46 17.81
CA MET A 1 15.18 12.03 16.46
C MET A 1 16.41 11.38 15.85
N PHE A 2 16.27 10.18 15.25
CA PHE A 2 17.40 9.40 14.70
C PHE A 2 17.09 8.69 13.38
N PHE A 3 16.00 9.02 12.67
CA PHE A 3 15.64 8.33 11.42
C PHE A 3 16.07 9.07 10.13
N ALA A 4 16.52 10.32 10.19
CA ALA A 4 16.72 11.12 8.97
C ALA A 4 18.06 10.91 8.25
N ILE A 5 19.15 10.61 8.96
CA ILE A 5 20.50 10.68 8.36
C ILE A 5 20.76 9.51 7.39
N GLY A 6 20.21 8.31 7.67
CA GLY A 6 20.39 7.13 6.81
C GLY A 6 19.62 7.23 5.49
N TYR A 7 18.39 7.73 5.53
CA TYR A 7 17.51 7.81 4.36
C TYR A 7 18.03 8.81 3.31
N GLU A 8 18.47 10.00 3.75
CA GLU A 8 19.05 10.99 2.84
C GLU A 8 20.39 10.56 2.23
N TYR A 9 21.18 9.76 2.96
CA TYR A 9 22.44 9.22 2.46
C TYR A 9 22.22 8.14 1.39
N LEU A 10 21.26 7.23 1.62
CA LEU A 10 20.88 6.17 0.66
C LEU A 10 20.30 6.77 -0.64
N LYS A 11 19.51 7.84 -0.53
CA LYS A 11 18.94 8.57 -1.68
C LYS A 11 20.02 9.20 -2.58
N LYS A 12 21.16 9.57 -2.00
CA LYS A 12 22.24 10.32 -2.69
C LYS A 12 23.21 9.44 -3.46
N GLU A 13 23.33 8.16 -3.12
CA GLU A 13 24.26 7.21 -3.76
C GLU A 13 23.60 6.30 -4.81
N GLY A 14 22.30 6.46 -5.10
CA GLY A 14 21.58 5.54 -6.00
C GLY A 14 21.53 4.09 -5.47
N MET A 15 21.78 3.91 -4.18
CA MET A 15 21.76 2.64 -3.44
C MET A 15 20.48 2.46 -2.61
N LEU A 16 19.45 3.28 -2.84
CA LEU A 16 18.11 2.87 -2.46
C LEU A 16 17.79 1.65 -3.34
N PHE A 17 17.85 0.46 -2.76
CA PHE A 17 17.11 -0.67 -3.30
C PHE A 17 15.67 -0.18 -3.45
N SER A 18 15.28 0.11 -4.69
CA SER A 18 13.94 0.57 -4.99
C SER A 18 12.98 -0.48 -4.44
N ILE A 19 11.85 -0.05 -3.91
CA ILE A 19 10.80 -0.95 -3.39
C ILE A 19 10.43 -2.02 -4.45
N LYS A 20 10.64 -1.71 -5.73
CA LYS A 20 10.55 -2.60 -6.90
C LYS A 20 11.52 -3.78 -6.92
N ASP A 21 12.75 -3.63 -6.42
CA ASP A 21 13.73 -4.73 -6.39
C ASP A 21 13.32 -5.84 -5.39
N GLU A 22 12.49 -5.48 -4.41
CA GLU A 22 11.98 -6.39 -3.38
C GLU A 22 10.70 -7.11 -3.80
N ILE A 23 9.96 -6.53 -4.76
CA ILE A 23 8.71 -7.04 -5.29
C ILE A 23 8.88 -7.33 -6.77
N GLU A 24 9.36 -8.53 -7.08
CA GLU A 24 9.62 -8.97 -8.47
C GLU A 24 8.34 -9.01 -9.33
N ASP A 25 7.19 -9.38 -8.75
CA ASP A 25 5.90 -9.49 -9.44
C ASP A 25 4.77 -8.95 -8.55
N PRO A 26 4.38 -7.67 -8.69
CA PRO A 26 3.26 -7.11 -7.93
C PRO A 26 1.96 -7.71 -8.45
N ASN A 27 1.21 -8.37 -7.57
CA ASN A 27 -0.09 -8.94 -7.93
C ASN A 27 -1.14 -8.69 -6.84
N ILE A 28 -2.41 -8.64 -7.24
CA ILE A 28 -3.55 -8.35 -6.33
C ILE A 28 -3.70 -9.41 -5.21
N GLU A 29 -3.23 -10.63 -5.43
CA GLU A 29 -3.41 -11.72 -4.47
C GLU A 29 -2.48 -11.62 -3.27
N ASP A 30 -1.22 -11.27 -3.55
CA ASP A 30 -0.14 -11.11 -2.58
C ASP A 30 0.15 -9.65 -2.23
N SER A 31 -0.57 -8.68 -2.82
CA SER A 31 -0.39 -7.25 -2.57
C SER A 31 -0.37 -6.90 -1.07
N ILE A 32 -1.21 -7.56 -0.27
CA ILE A 32 -1.24 -7.38 1.18
C ILE A 32 0.05 -7.87 1.85
N ASN A 33 0.54 -9.06 1.46
CA ASN A 33 1.75 -9.67 2.02
C ASN A 33 2.99 -8.87 1.61
N GLN A 34 3.10 -8.58 0.30
CA GLN A 34 4.18 -7.80 -0.30
C GLN A 34 4.32 -6.44 0.38
N ARG A 35 3.21 -5.72 0.57
CA ARG A 35 3.24 -4.41 1.22
C ARG A 35 3.52 -4.49 2.72
N GLU A 36 3.12 -5.56 3.40
CA GLU A 36 3.48 -5.81 4.81
C GLU A 36 4.98 -6.11 4.96
N ILE A 37 5.59 -6.84 4.03
CA ILE A 37 7.04 -7.09 4.01
C ILE A 37 7.79 -5.76 3.90
N LEU A 38 7.37 -4.90 2.96
CA LEU A 38 7.99 -3.58 2.77
C LEU A 38 7.87 -2.70 4.02
N ALA A 39 6.69 -2.67 4.65
CA ALA A 39 6.49 -1.92 5.89
C ALA A 39 7.37 -2.47 7.03
N ARG A 40 7.50 -3.80 7.15
CA ARG A 40 8.36 -4.43 8.17
C ARG A 40 9.85 -4.19 7.95
N ARG A 41 10.26 -4.05 6.70
CA ARG A 41 11.65 -3.70 6.33
C ARG A 41 11.97 -2.22 6.54
N GLY A 42 10.95 -1.40 6.83
CA GLY A 42 11.12 0.01 7.19
C GLY A 42 11.13 0.96 6.00
N TYR A 43 10.61 0.52 4.85
CA TYR A 43 10.42 1.41 3.69
C TYR A 43 9.35 2.48 3.96
N PHE A 44 8.30 2.12 4.70
CA PHE A 44 7.22 3.00 5.13
C PHE A 44 6.51 2.40 6.36
N SER A 45 5.69 3.21 7.01
CA SER A 45 4.88 2.82 8.16
C SER A 45 3.84 1.76 7.80
N ILE A 46 3.50 0.89 8.75
CA ILE A 46 2.50 -0.17 8.52
C ILE A 46 1.19 0.48 8.04
N PRO A 47 0.70 0.10 6.85
CA PRO A 47 -0.48 0.71 6.28
C PRO A 47 -1.72 0.34 7.08
N GLU A 48 -2.57 1.33 7.25
CA GLU A 48 -3.78 1.23 8.05
C GLU A 48 -4.99 1.02 7.14
N PHE A 49 -5.83 0.05 7.53
CA PHE A 49 -7.04 -0.29 6.79
C PHE A 49 -8.28 0.14 7.57
N LYS A 50 -9.14 0.90 6.93
CA LYS A 50 -10.46 1.25 7.43
C LYS A 50 -11.51 0.44 6.67
N TYR A 51 -12.43 -0.16 7.41
CA TYR A 51 -13.47 -1.02 6.85
C TYR A 51 -14.83 -0.37 7.13
N GLU A 52 -15.60 -0.17 6.08
CA GLU A 52 -16.96 0.32 6.15
C GLU A 52 -17.88 -0.65 5.40
N GLU A 53 -18.92 -1.10 6.09
CA GLU A 53 -19.92 -2.01 5.53
C GLU A 53 -21.17 -1.19 5.20
N THR A 54 -21.58 -1.25 3.95
CA THR A 54 -22.82 -0.66 3.46
C THR A 54 -23.65 -1.72 2.75
N TYR A 55 -24.86 -1.35 2.34
CA TYR A 55 -25.79 -2.29 1.70
C TYR A 55 -26.33 -1.68 0.43
N ASP A 56 -26.30 -2.45 -0.65
CA ASP A 56 -26.99 -2.13 -1.90
C ASP A 56 -28.51 -2.03 -1.69
N PRO A 57 -29.26 -1.41 -2.61
CA PRO A 57 -30.72 -1.39 -2.56
C PRO A 57 -31.37 -2.79 -2.56
N ASP A 58 -30.66 -3.82 -3.04
CA ASP A 58 -31.07 -5.22 -3.01
C ASP A 58 -30.80 -5.91 -1.65
N GLY A 59 -30.17 -5.21 -0.70
CA GLY A 59 -29.76 -5.74 0.59
C GLY A 59 -28.44 -6.53 0.57
N ASN A 60 -27.71 -6.51 -0.55
CA ASN A 60 -26.40 -7.14 -0.63
C ASN A 60 -25.33 -6.31 0.11
N PRO A 61 -24.42 -6.96 0.86
CA PRO A 61 -23.37 -6.24 1.58
C PRO A 61 -22.30 -5.73 0.62
N ILE A 62 -22.02 -4.44 0.68
CA ILE A 62 -20.89 -3.78 0.02
C ILE A 62 -19.85 -3.45 1.07
N TRP A 63 -18.62 -3.89 0.81
CA TRP A 63 -17.47 -3.57 1.63
C TRP A 63 -16.68 -2.46 0.98
N ASN A 64 -16.66 -1.29 1.61
CA ASN A 64 -15.72 -0.22 1.31
C ASN A 64 -14.49 -0.38 2.21
N VAL A 65 -13.32 -0.57 1.59
CA VAL A 65 -12.06 -0.71 2.31
C VAL A 65 -11.12 0.39 1.86
N GLU A 66 -10.73 1.23 2.80
CA GLU A 66 -9.79 2.31 2.59
C GLU A 66 -8.42 1.89 3.13
N CYS A 67 -7.39 2.26 2.41
CA CYS A 67 -6.02 2.00 2.74
C CYS A 67 -5.21 3.29 2.71
N HIS A 68 -4.52 3.59 3.80
CA HIS A 68 -3.63 4.74 3.90
C HIS A 68 -2.30 4.36 4.57
N ILE A 69 -1.25 5.11 4.26
CA ILE A 69 0.07 5.01 4.89
C ILE A 69 0.29 6.35 5.58
N ALA A 70 0.61 6.37 6.88
CA ALA A 70 0.73 7.62 7.64
C ALA A 70 1.75 8.63 7.08
N GLU A 71 2.75 8.16 6.33
CA GLU A 71 3.76 8.99 5.65
C GLU A 71 3.29 9.56 4.30
N LYS A 72 2.18 9.08 3.76
CA LYS A 72 1.60 9.54 2.49
C LYS A 72 0.27 10.24 2.75
N GLU A 73 0.05 11.37 2.10
CA GLU A 73 -1.24 12.07 2.18
C GLU A 73 -2.32 11.38 1.33
N GLU A 74 -1.91 10.57 0.34
CA GLU A 74 -2.82 9.82 -0.50
C GLU A 74 -3.33 8.53 0.17
N PHE A 75 -4.60 8.24 -0.07
CA PHE A 75 -5.27 7.03 0.37
C PHE A 75 -6.03 6.41 -0.80
N PHE A 76 -6.05 5.09 -0.85
CA PHE A 76 -6.75 4.33 -1.89
C PHE A 76 -7.91 3.58 -1.27
N ALA A 77 -9.08 3.66 -1.90
CA ALA A 77 -10.29 3.02 -1.42
C ALA A 77 -10.89 2.16 -2.52
N ALA A 78 -11.32 0.95 -2.14
CA ALA A 78 -11.96 0.02 -3.06
C ALA A 78 -13.26 -0.52 -2.46
N THR A 79 -14.26 -0.67 -3.33
CA THR A 79 -15.57 -1.25 -2.99
C THR A 79 -15.75 -2.60 -3.66
N ALA A 80 -16.20 -3.59 -2.89
CA ALA A 80 -16.54 -4.91 -3.44
C ALA A 80 -17.63 -5.59 -2.60
N SER A 81 -18.33 -6.54 -3.19
CA SER A 81 -19.29 -7.41 -2.49
C SER A 81 -18.64 -8.35 -1.45
N SER A 82 -17.31 -8.33 -1.35
CA SER A 82 -16.55 -9.16 -0.42
C SER A 82 -15.43 -8.38 0.24
N LYS A 83 -15.38 -8.39 1.57
CA LYS A 83 -14.35 -7.75 2.39
C LYS A 83 -12.92 -8.05 1.93
N LYS A 84 -12.66 -9.32 1.58
CA LYS A 84 -11.35 -9.78 1.12
C LYS A 84 -10.97 -9.19 -0.23
N ALA A 85 -11.94 -9.07 -1.15
CA ALA A 85 -11.71 -8.52 -2.48
C ALA A 85 -11.43 -7.02 -2.42
N ALA A 86 -12.28 -6.27 -1.69
CA ALA A 86 -12.09 -4.83 -1.48
C ALA A 86 -10.73 -4.54 -0.83
N LYS A 87 -10.35 -5.31 0.20
CA LYS A 87 -9.04 -5.16 0.84
C LYS A 87 -7.87 -5.42 -0.10
N LYS A 88 -7.92 -6.49 -0.90
CA LYS A 88 -6.87 -6.83 -1.87
C LYS A 88 -6.69 -5.74 -2.93
N GLN A 89 -7.81 -5.20 -3.42
CA GLN A 89 -7.82 -4.13 -4.42
C GLN A 89 -7.20 -2.84 -3.87
N ALA A 90 -7.71 -2.34 -2.74
CA ALA A 90 -7.15 -1.14 -2.09
C ALA A 90 -5.68 -1.33 -1.68
N ALA A 91 -5.29 -2.57 -1.35
CA ALA A 91 -3.90 -2.88 -1.04
C ALA A 91 -2.99 -2.80 -2.27
N TYR A 92 -3.48 -3.32 -3.40
CA TYR A 92 -2.78 -3.34 -4.69
C TYR A 92 -2.59 -1.95 -5.27
N GLU A 93 -3.63 -1.11 -5.30
CA GLU A 93 -3.53 0.26 -5.83
C GLU A 93 -2.49 1.09 -5.07
N MET A 94 -2.48 0.99 -3.74
CA MET A 94 -1.46 1.63 -2.91
C MET A 94 -0.07 1.00 -3.11
N LEU A 95 0.03 -0.31 -3.38
CA LEU A 95 1.31 -0.95 -3.71
C LEU A 95 1.83 -0.44 -5.05
N GLU A 96 0.99 -0.37 -6.08
CA GLU A 96 1.34 0.20 -7.38
C GLU A 96 1.75 1.66 -7.27
N TYR A 97 1.08 2.45 -6.44
CA TYR A 97 1.47 3.83 -6.17
C TYR A 97 2.87 3.91 -5.56
N VAL A 98 3.14 3.14 -4.51
CA VAL A 98 4.45 3.12 -3.85
C VAL A 98 5.56 2.58 -4.76
N LEU A 99 5.25 1.64 -5.65
CA LEU A 99 6.18 1.14 -6.66
C LEU A 99 6.35 2.14 -7.83
N GLY A 100 5.29 2.83 -8.21
CA GLY A 100 5.23 3.78 -9.33
C GLY A 100 5.90 5.11 -9.04
N GLU A 101 5.87 5.60 -7.80
CA GLU A 101 6.58 6.82 -7.38
C GLU A 101 8.11 6.72 -7.50
N ASP A 102 8.67 5.52 -7.61
CA ASP A 102 10.09 5.32 -7.94
C ASP A 102 10.40 5.57 -9.43
N GLU A 103 9.39 5.76 -10.29
CA GLU A 103 9.54 5.93 -11.75
C GLU A 103 9.39 7.38 -12.25
N GLU A 104 9.09 8.35 -11.39
CA GLU A 104 9.00 9.78 -11.77
C GLU A 104 9.99 10.67 -10.99
N ALA A 105 11.20 10.81 -11.55
CA ALA A 105 11.92 12.07 -11.87
C ALA A 105 13.45 11.89 -11.90
#